data_AF-A0A3D4RLB2-F1
#
_entry.id   AF-A0A3D4RLB2-F1
#
_cell.length_a   1.000
_cell.length_b   1.000
_cell.length_c   1.000
_cell.angle_alpha   90.00
_cell.angle_beta   90.00
_cell.angle_gamma   90.00
#
_symmetry.space_group_name_H-M   'P 1'
#
loop_
_entity.id
_entity.type
_entity.pdbx_description
1 polymer ?
#
loop_
_entity_poly.entity_id
_entity_poly.type
_entity_poly.pdbx_seq_one_letter_code
_entity_poly.pdbx_strand_id
1 'polypeptide(L)'
;MKKFYLFLGATLLSSSMMAATLDTIQVDGIYYQLNEETQTAAVIRKDTKFVYEQESVVIPVSVNKGEKAYDVVAVEKSAFAKATCKSITFAEGSKVTEIGQQAFQSA
;
A
#
# COMPACT_ATOMS: atom_id res chain seq x y z
N MET A 1 -10.82 -45.59 36.96
CA MET A 1 -11.08 -46.27 35.68
C MET A 1 -12.08 -45.45 34.88
N LYS A 2 -11.73 -45.09 33.63
CA LYS A 2 -12.55 -44.45 32.58
C LYS A 2 -13.05 -43.02 32.94
N LYS A 3 -12.96 -42.01 32.08
CA LYS A 3 -13.34 -42.00 30.66
C LYS A 3 -12.52 -40.99 29.84
N PHE A 4 -12.27 -41.42 28.61
CA PHE A 4 -11.76 -40.73 27.43
C PHE A 4 -12.62 -39.51 27.08
N TYR A 5 -11.99 -38.38 26.71
CA TYR A 5 -12.62 -37.38 25.84
C TYR A 5 -11.64 -36.98 24.73
N LEU A 6 -11.92 -37.53 23.55
CA LEU A 6 -11.43 -37.08 22.25
C LEU A 6 -12.12 -35.76 21.93
N PHE A 7 -11.36 -34.65 21.81
CA PHE A 7 -11.85 -33.46 21.13
C PHE A 7 -11.33 -33.48 19.69
N LEU A 8 -12.14 -34.08 18.82
CA LEU A 8 -12.10 -33.86 17.38
C LEU A 8 -12.97 -32.62 17.11
N GLY A 9 -12.38 -31.55 16.60
CA GLY A 9 -13.09 -30.31 16.32
C GLY A 9 -12.20 -29.23 15.76
N ALA A 10 -11.51 -29.49 14.64
CA ALA A 10 -10.95 -28.42 13.83
C ALA A 10 -12.09 -27.82 12.99
N THR A 11 -12.73 -26.78 13.52
CA THR A 11 -13.69 -25.99 12.74
C THR A 11 -12.92 -25.30 11.63
N LEU A 12 -13.29 -25.59 10.38
CA LEU A 12 -12.93 -24.77 9.22
C LEU A 12 -13.47 -23.36 9.49
N LEU A 13 -12.60 -22.46 9.95
CA LEU A 13 -12.85 -21.03 9.87
C LEU A 13 -12.98 -20.73 8.37
N SER A 14 -14.22 -20.66 7.90
CA SER A 14 -14.54 -20.04 6.63
C SER A 14 -14.10 -18.59 6.75
N SER A 15 -12.85 -18.31 6.39
CA SER A 15 -12.39 -16.96 6.14
C SER A 15 -13.15 -16.49 4.91
N SER A 16 -14.36 -15.98 5.13
CA SER A 16 -15.01 -15.10 4.17
C SER A 16 -14.01 -13.99 3.94
N MET A 17 -13.37 -13.98 2.77
CA MET A 17 -12.56 -12.86 2.33
C MET A 17 -13.48 -11.65 2.32
N MET A 18 -13.42 -10.85 3.38
CA MET A 18 -14.00 -9.52 3.36
C MET A 18 -13.28 -8.79 2.22
N ALA A 19 -14.04 -8.14 1.35
CA ALA A 19 -13.44 -7.35 0.29
C ALA A 19 -12.77 -6.14 0.94
N ALA A 20 -11.44 -6.02 0.80
CA ALA A 20 -10.73 -4.84 1.26
C ALA A 20 -11.39 -3.58 0.69
N THR A 21 -11.87 -2.71 1.57
CA THR A 21 -12.37 -1.40 1.16
C THR A 21 -11.16 -0.56 0.80
N LEU A 22 -10.99 -0.33 -0.50
CA LEU A 22 -9.91 0.49 -1.02
C LEU A 22 -10.38 1.94 -1.14
N ASP A 23 -9.55 2.84 -0.64
CA ASP A 23 -9.76 4.29 -0.74
C ASP A 23 -8.53 4.93 -1.39
N THR A 24 -8.61 6.20 -1.75
CA THR A 24 -7.48 6.94 -2.32
C THR A 24 -7.38 8.33 -1.72
N ILE A 25 -6.15 8.71 -1.36
CA ILE A 25 -5.83 10.06 -0.89
C ILE A 25 -4.67 10.64 -1.69
N GLN A 26 -4.52 11.96 -1.62
CA GLN A 26 -3.35 12.67 -2.13
C GLN A 26 -2.65 13.39 -0.97
N VAL A 27 -1.35 13.12 -0.80
CA VAL A 27 -0.50 13.73 0.23
C VAL A 27 0.77 14.20 -0.45
N ASP A 28 1.12 15.47 -0.25
CA ASP A 28 2.30 16.11 -0.86
C ASP A 28 2.41 15.87 -2.38
N GLY A 29 1.27 15.95 -3.06
CA GLY A 29 1.17 15.76 -4.51
C GLY A 29 1.12 14.30 -4.96
N ILE A 30 1.42 13.33 -4.09
CA ILE A 30 1.49 11.89 -4.40
C ILE A 30 0.16 11.20 -4.08
N TYR A 31 -0.30 10.33 -4.96
CA TYR A 31 -1.50 9.51 -4.76
C TYR A 31 -1.18 8.19 -4.06
N TYR A 32 -2.01 7.83 -3.08
CA TYR A 32 -1.91 6.60 -2.32
C TYR A 32 -3.24 5.87 -2.34
N GLN A 33 -3.20 4.56 -2.62
CA GLN A 33 -4.31 3.67 -2.35
C GLN A 33 -4.19 3.16 -0.91
N LEU A 34 -5.28 3.30 -0.15
CA LEU A 34 -5.34 2.87 1.25
C LEU A 34 -6.02 1.51 1.34
N ASN A 35 -5.46 0.64 2.17
CA ASN A 35 -6.06 -0.62 2.58
C ASN A 35 -6.46 -0.52 4.06
N GLU A 36 -7.77 -0.44 4.30
CA GLU A 36 -8.34 -0.33 5.66
C GLU A 36 -8.11 -1.57 6.53
N GLU A 37 -8.00 -2.75 5.92
CA GLU A 37 -7.87 -4.02 6.65
C GLU A 37 -6.48 -4.20 7.25
N THR A 38 -5.46 -3.86 6.45
CA THR A 38 -4.06 -3.99 6.85
C THR A 38 -3.46 -2.70 7.41
N GLN A 39 -4.22 -1.59 7.33
CA GLN A 39 -3.74 -0.24 7.65
C GLN A 39 -2.45 0.10 6.90
N THR A 40 -2.44 -0.25 5.61
CA THR A 40 -1.31 0.02 4.70
C THR A 40 -1.72 0.95 3.57
N ALA A 41 -0.72 1.54 2.94
CA ALA A 41 -0.85 2.37 1.76
C ALA A 41 0.14 1.92 0.69
N ALA A 42 -0.30 2.03 -0.56
CA ALA A 42 0.52 1.80 -1.73
C ALA A 42 0.56 3.07 -2.59
N VAL A 43 1.74 3.48 -3.05
CA VAL A 43 1.88 4.61 -3.96
C VAL A 43 1.31 4.21 -5.31
N ILE A 44 0.39 5.00 -5.86
CA ILE A 44 -0.27 4.73 -7.13
C ILE A 44 -0.08 5.88 -8.12
N ARG A 45 -0.47 5.62 -9.37
CA ARG A 45 -0.73 6.65 -10.36
C ARG A 45 -2.24 6.90 -10.41
N LYS A 46 -2.66 8.17 -10.43
CA LYS A 46 -4.09 8.55 -10.44
C LYS A 46 -4.86 7.88 -11.59
N ASP A 47 -4.30 7.93 -12.79
CA ASP A 47 -4.86 7.33 -14.00
C ASP A 47 -3.75 7.13 -15.05
N THR A 48 -4.10 6.63 -16.24
CA THR A 48 -3.11 6.29 -17.26
C THR A 48 -2.45 7.49 -17.96
N LYS A 49 -3.05 8.68 -17.87
CA LYS A 49 -2.59 9.93 -18.48
C LYS A 49 -1.82 10.81 -17.50
N PHE A 50 -2.06 10.64 -16.20
CA PHE A 50 -1.36 11.37 -15.16
C PHE A 50 0.14 11.07 -15.15
N VAL A 51 0.95 12.09 -14.88
CA VAL A 51 2.42 12.02 -14.76
C VAL A 51 2.82 12.86 -13.55
N TYR A 52 3.73 12.35 -12.71
CA TYR A 52 4.33 13.14 -11.65
C TYR A 52 5.44 14.02 -12.23
N GLU A 53 5.33 15.34 -12.03
CA GLU A 53 6.26 16.33 -12.61
C GLU A 53 7.08 17.11 -11.58
N GLN A 54 6.93 16.74 -10.31
CA GLN A 54 7.62 17.38 -9.19
C GLN A 54 9.12 17.03 -9.21
N GLU A 55 10.00 18.02 -9.03
CA GLU A 55 11.45 17.81 -9.15
C GLU A 55 11.99 16.77 -8.16
N SER A 56 11.45 16.74 -6.94
CA SER A 56 11.83 15.80 -5.90
C SER A 56 10.59 15.23 -5.24
N VAL A 57 10.62 13.92 -5.01
CA VAL A 57 9.54 13.18 -4.36
C VAL A 57 10.10 12.53 -3.10
N VAL A 58 9.40 12.71 -1.98
CA VAL A 58 9.67 11.95 -0.75
C VAL A 58 8.49 11.05 -0.48
N ILE A 59 8.73 9.74 -0.44
CA ILE A 59 7.74 8.74 -0.04
C ILE A 59 7.86 8.59 1.49
N PRO A 60 6.85 9.01 2.27
CA PRO A 60 6.89 8.97 3.73
C PRO A 60 6.77 7.54 4.24
N VAL A 61 7.06 7.32 5.52
CA VAL A 61 6.85 6.03 6.20
C VAL A 61 5.36 5.70 6.33
N SER A 62 4.52 6.72 6.51
CA SER A 62 3.06 6.58 6.64
C SER A 62 2.34 7.81 6.11
N VAL A 63 1.07 7.65 5.74
CA VAL A 63 0.14 8.73 5.39
C VAL A 63 -1.11 8.67 6.27
N ASN A 64 -1.75 9.81 6.50
CA ASN A 64 -2.92 9.89 7.37
C ASN A 64 -4.21 10.19 6.58
N LYS A 65 -5.30 9.53 6.97
CA LYS A 65 -6.67 9.88 6.57
C LYS A 65 -7.51 10.09 7.83
N GLY A 66 -7.72 11.36 8.19
CA GLY A 66 -8.32 11.70 9.49
C GLY A 66 -7.40 11.25 10.63
N GLU A 67 -7.96 10.50 11.58
CA GLU A 67 -7.22 9.98 12.76
C GLU A 67 -6.48 8.66 12.50
N LYS A 68 -6.64 8.07 11.31
CA LYS A 68 -5.99 6.80 10.95
C LYS A 68 -4.69 7.06 10.19
N ALA A 69 -3.65 6.33 10.58
CA ALA A 69 -2.37 6.27 9.89
C ALA A 69 -2.26 4.95 9.09
N TYR A 70 -1.64 5.03 7.92
CA TYR A 70 -1.44 3.91 7.01
C TYR A 70 0.03 3.83 6.63
N ASP A 71 0.65 2.69 6.88
CA ASP A 71 2.06 2.47 6.56
C ASP A 71 2.26 2.36 5.05
N VAL A 72 3.18 3.14 4.48
CA VAL A 72 3.49 3.04 3.05
C VAL A 72 4.41 1.85 2.84
N VAL A 73 3.86 0.76 2.29
CA VAL A 73 4.54 -0.53 2.14
C VAL A 73 4.82 -0.94 0.70
N ALA A 74 4.21 -0.25 -0.27
CA ALA A 74 4.32 -0.60 -1.67
C ALA A 74 4.37 0.61 -2.60
N VAL A 75 5.01 0.43 -3.75
CA VAL A 75 4.88 1.30 -4.92
C VAL A 75 4.26 0.46 -6.03
N GLU A 76 3.04 0.78 -6.45
CA GLU A 76 2.27 -0.05 -7.38
C GLU A 76 2.85 -0.07 -8.80
N LYS A 77 2.34 -1.01 -9.60
CA LYS A 77 2.64 -1.10 -11.02
C LYS A 77 2.46 0.26 -11.71
N SER A 78 3.52 0.69 -12.38
CA SER A 78 3.55 1.94 -13.15
C SER A 78 3.23 3.22 -12.35
N ALA A 79 3.39 3.22 -11.02
CA ALA A 79 3.05 4.36 -10.17
C ALA A 79 3.74 5.67 -10.61
N PHE A 80 5.04 5.62 -10.89
CA PHE A 80 5.85 6.73 -11.40
C PHE A 80 6.24 6.56 -12.88
N ALA A 81 5.50 5.75 -13.65
CA ALA A 81 5.82 5.58 -15.06
C ALA A 81 5.75 6.93 -15.80
N LYS A 82 6.83 7.26 -16.52
CA LYS A 82 7.05 8.51 -17.26
C LYS A 82 7.15 9.77 -16.40
N ALA A 83 7.32 9.63 -15.08
CA ALA A 83 7.55 10.77 -14.21
C ALA A 83 8.77 11.58 -14.68
N THR A 84 8.79 12.88 -14.41
CA THR A 84 9.92 13.77 -14.75
C THR A 84 10.69 14.21 -13.50
N CYS A 85 10.46 13.51 -12.39
CA CYS A 85 11.12 13.76 -11.12
C CYS A 85 12.64 13.56 -11.25
N LYS A 86 13.44 14.48 -10.73
CA LYS A 86 14.91 14.32 -10.67
C LYS A 86 15.35 13.35 -9.57
N SER A 87 14.53 13.20 -8.52
CA SER A 87 14.80 12.26 -7.43
C SER A 87 13.53 11.76 -6.78
N ILE A 88 13.56 10.50 -6.35
CA ILE A 88 12.54 9.87 -5.53
C ILE A 88 13.26 9.25 -4.34
N THR A 89 12.94 9.72 -3.14
CA THR A 89 13.58 9.30 -1.89
C THR A 89 12.55 8.62 -1.01
N PHE A 90 12.90 7.45 -0.49
CA PHE A 90 12.14 6.84 0.60
C PHE A 90 12.61 7.43 1.92
N ALA A 91 11.68 7.90 2.75
CA ALA A 91 12.01 8.46 4.04
C ALA A 91 12.79 7.46 4.91
N GLU A 92 13.61 7.96 5.83
CA GLU A 92 14.32 7.12 6.81
C GLU A 92 13.32 6.24 7.58
N GLY A 93 13.66 4.95 7.74
CA GLY A 93 12.74 3.98 8.33
C GLY A 93 11.61 3.53 7.40
N SER A 94 11.77 3.70 6.08
CA SER A 94 10.82 3.24 5.07
C SER A 94 10.41 1.78 5.31
N LYS A 95 9.10 1.54 5.16
CA LYS A 95 8.46 0.23 5.26
C LYS A 95 8.15 -0.37 3.89
N VAL A 96 8.63 0.24 2.81
CA VAL A 96 8.37 -0.24 1.45
C VAL A 96 9.08 -1.57 1.23
N THR A 97 8.30 -2.62 1.02
CA THR A 97 8.79 -3.98 0.76
C THR A 97 8.45 -4.45 -0.65
N GLU A 98 7.57 -3.74 -1.36
CA GLU A 98 7.15 -4.10 -2.72
C GLU A 98 7.27 -2.94 -3.70
N ILE A 99 7.86 -3.23 -4.87
CA ILE A 99 7.93 -2.33 -6.01
C ILE A 99 7.35 -3.05 -7.22
N GLY A 100 6.22 -2.54 -7.70
CA GLY A 100 5.46 -3.10 -8.79
C GLY A 100 6.18 -2.99 -10.13
N GLN A 101 5.74 -3.83 -11.07
CA GLN A 101 6.27 -3.85 -12.42
C GLN A 101 6.25 -2.45 -13.05
N GLN A 102 7.34 -2.03 -13.66
CA GLN A 102 7.43 -0.73 -14.36
C GLN A 102 7.10 0.48 -13.47
N ALA A 103 7.16 0.35 -12.13
CA ALA A 103 6.87 1.44 -11.19
C ALA A 103 7.60 2.73 -11.57
N PHE A 104 8.85 2.64 -12.03
CA PHE A 104 9.71 3.77 -12.42
C PHE A 104 10.08 3.73 -13.91
N GLN A 105 9.24 3.14 -14.77
CA GLN A 105 9.57 3.05 -16.20
C GLN A 105 9.65 4.46 -16.81
N SER A 106 10.81 4.80 -17.38
CA SER A 106 11.05 6.12 -18.00
C SER A 106 10.83 7.28 -17.02
N ALA A 107 11.04 7.03 -15.73
CA ALA A 107 11.11 8.04 -14.67
C ALA A 107 12.52 8.63 -14.59
#